data_AF-A0A133NAM6-F1
#
_entry.id   AF-A0A133NAM6-F1
#
_cell.length_a   1.000
_cell.length_b   1.000
_cell.length_c   1.000
_cell.angle_alpha   90.00
_cell.angle_beta   90.00
_cell.angle_gamma   90.00
#
_symmetry.space_group_name_H-M   'P 1'
#
loop_
_entity.id
_entity.type
_entity.pdbx_description
1 polymer ?
#
loop_
_entity_poly.entity_id
_entity_poly.type
_entity_poly.pdbx_seq_one_letter_code
_entity_poly.pdbx_strand_id
1 'polypeptide(L)'
;MATYSYAIKYKNGIPVSVEAKNCTYADLNTKFHCPTIGCTAILKLCSLNGHYPPYFKKTTNHSDFCFSENYCKSKIKDIDPSTFTPEKLYNITVSEHSNNFKKTVPNNSHKTKNKKQSKQELNKISTTFYYLKSKSINFPITSNVKVKDILVDTRTSHIYSKVVFGFKMLEAKILYYKGNILTVGYPINNIKFRYHLKFNSLNDLNFILNKCPKDSNNKLLSFSKNKTFIVVYGKWNNFTCEIFNKKQIFFPKK
;
A
#
# COMPACT_ATOMS: atom_id res chain seq x y z
N MET A 1 -15.97 7.85 11.59
CA MET A 1 -15.92 6.38 11.76
C MET A 1 -15.35 5.73 10.49
N ALA A 2 -14.71 4.56 10.58
CA ALA A 2 -14.21 3.84 9.41
C ALA A 2 -15.37 3.18 8.63
N THR A 3 -15.46 3.46 7.33
CA THR A 3 -16.47 2.95 6.40
C THR A 3 -15.76 2.33 5.21
N TYR A 4 -16.32 1.23 4.69
CA TYR A 4 -15.71 0.45 3.62
C TYR A 4 -16.63 0.38 2.41
N SER A 5 -16.05 0.52 1.22
CA SER A 5 -16.79 0.40 -0.04
C SER A 5 -16.97 -1.06 -0.47
N TYR A 6 -16.15 -1.96 0.07
CA TYR A 6 -16.23 -3.40 -0.19
C TYR A 6 -15.85 -4.21 1.04
N ALA A 7 -16.29 -5.46 1.09
CA ALA A 7 -15.99 -6.41 2.14
C ALA A 7 -15.80 -7.82 1.57
N ILE A 8 -15.39 -8.76 2.42
CA ILE A 8 -15.29 -10.18 2.05
C ILE A 8 -16.51 -10.93 2.58
N LYS A 9 -17.17 -11.67 1.69
CA LYS A 9 -18.17 -12.69 2.02
C LYS A 9 -17.57 -14.04 1.68
N TYR A 10 -17.63 -15.00 2.61
CA TYR A 10 -17.19 -16.37 2.32
C TYR A 10 -18.33 -17.14 1.67
N LYS A 11 -18.06 -17.71 0.49
CA LYS A 11 -18.96 -18.65 -0.19
C LYS A 11 -18.28 -20.01 -0.22
N ASN A 12 -18.83 -21.00 0.48
CA ASN A 12 -18.24 -22.34 0.62
C ASN A 12 -16.76 -22.30 1.08
N GLY A 13 -16.46 -21.43 2.05
CA GLY A 13 -15.09 -21.23 2.56
C GLY A 13 -14.19 -20.38 1.66
N ILE A 14 -14.63 -19.99 0.46
CA ILE A 14 -13.86 -19.17 -0.49
C ILE A 14 -14.15 -17.69 -0.26
N PRO A 15 -13.15 -16.82 -0.02
CA PRO A 15 -13.36 -15.39 0.16
C PRO A 15 -13.71 -14.71 -1.16
N VAL A 16 -14.87 -14.04 -1.21
CA VAL A 16 -15.34 -13.27 -2.36
C VAL A 16 -15.48 -11.81 -1.98
N SER A 17 -14.88 -10.92 -2.78
CA SER A 17 -15.02 -9.47 -2.64
C SER A 17 -16.43 -9.04 -3.08
N VAL A 18 -17.12 -8.31 -2.22
CA VAL A 18 -18.47 -7.77 -2.46
C VAL A 18 -18.43 -6.27 -2.27
N GLU A 19 -18.85 -5.50 -3.28
CA GLU A 19 -19.00 -4.05 -3.17
C GLU A 19 -20.33 -3.71 -2.52
N ALA A 20 -20.33 -2.74 -1.60
CA ALA A 20 -21.52 -2.38 -0.82
C ALA A 20 -22.68 -1.93 -1.72
N LYS A 21 -22.37 -1.22 -2.81
CA LYS A 21 -23.35 -0.76 -3.80
C LYS A 21 -24.05 -1.89 -4.57
N ASN A 22 -23.49 -3.10 -4.57
CA ASN A 22 -24.05 -4.26 -5.24
C ASN A 22 -24.80 -5.19 -4.26
N CYS A 23 -24.86 -4.83 -2.98
CA CYS A 23 -25.59 -5.61 -1.98
C CYS A 23 -27.10 -5.34 -2.07
N THR A 24 -27.87 -6.30 -1.58
CA THR A 24 -29.34 -6.25 -1.55
C THR A 24 -29.87 -6.40 -0.13
N TYR A 25 -31.19 -6.28 0.06
CA TYR A 25 -31.83 -6.51 1.37
C TYR A 25 -31.51 -7.88 1.97
N ALA A 26 -31.33 -8.91 1.14
CA ALA A 26 -30.93 -10.24 1.60
C ALA A 26 -29.54 -10.27 2.26
N ASP A 27 -28.69 -9.28 1.97
CA ASP A 27 -27.36 -9.17 2.53
C ASP A 27 -27.31 -8.46 3.90
N LEU A 28 -28.40 -7.86 4.38
CA LEU A 28 -28.41 -7.11 5.66
C LEU A 28 -28.03 -7.96 6.86
N ASN A 29 -28.42 -9.22 6.85
CA ASN A 29 -28.14 -10.20 7.90
C ASN A 29 -26.91 -11.06 7.60
N THR A 30 -26.18 -10.76 6.51
CA THR A 30 -24.94 -11.46 6.17
C THR A 30 -23.79 -10.94 7.02
N LYS A 31 -22.96 -11.88 7.49
CA LYS A 31 -21.67 -11.56 8.13
C LYS A 31 -20.63 -11.24 7.06
N PHE A 32 -20.15 -10.01 7.05
CA PHE A 32 -19.05 -9.59 6.20
C PHE A 32 -17.76 -9.48 6.99
N HIS A 33 -16.63 -9.60 6.29
CA HIS A 33 -15.30 -9.58 6.88
C HIS A 33 -14.45 -8.47 6.25
N CYS A 34 -13.48 -8.00 7.03
CA CYS A 34 -12.50 -7.06 6.53
C CYS A 34 -11.78 -7.61 5.28
N PRO A 35 -11.59 -6.78 4.23
CA PRO A 35 -10.77 -7.11 3.07
C PRO A 35 -9.35 -7.59 3.35
N THR A 36 -8.77 -7.18 4.46
CA THR A 36 -7.41 -7.56 4.85
C THR A 36 -7.40 -9.01 5.31
N ILE A 37 -6.80 -9.92 4.52
CA ILE A 37 -6.68 -11.35 4.88
C ILE A 37 -5.96 -11.49 6.23
N GLY A 38 -6.54 -12.32 7.11
CA GLY A 38 -6.10 -12.53 8.49
C GLY A 38 -6.60 -11.47 9.47
N CYS A 39 -7.28 -10.42 9.01
CA CYS A 39 -7.97 -9.51 9.93
C CYS A 39 -9.26 -10.15 10.43
N THR A 40 -9.44 -10.16 11.75
CA THR A 40 -10.62 -10.74 12.41
C THR A 40 -11.82 -9.79 12.50
N ALA A 41 -11.70 -8.58 11.93
CA ALA A 41 -12.77 -7.60 11.95
C ALA A 41 -13.98 -8.05 11.13
N ILE A 42 -15.13 -8.00 11.78
CA ILE A 42 -16.45 -8.22 11.19
C ILE A 42 -17.01 -6.87 10.76
N LEU A 43 -17.64 -6.85 9.60
CA LEU A 43 -18.30 -5.70 9.04
C LEU A 43 -19.80 -5.98 8.88
N LYS A 44 -20.63 -4.94 9.02
CA LYS A 44 -22.06 -4.96 8.74
C LYS A 44 -22.37 -4.02 7.58
N LEU A 45 -23.27 -4.43 6.69
CA LEU A 45 -23.79 -3.59 5.62
C LEU A 45 -24.73 -2.51 6.19
N CYS A 46 -24.59 -1.27 5.70
CA CYS A 46 -25.37 -0.13 6.12
C CYS A 46 -25.86 0.66 4.90
N SER A 47 -26.96 1.41 5.10
CA SER A 47 -27.47 2.42 4.16
C SER A 47 -27.80 1.90 2.76
N LEU A 48 -28.46 0.74 2.64
CA LEU A 48 -28.94 0.22 1.34
C LEU A 48 -29.88 1.20 0.62
N ASN A 49 -30.89 1.69 1.35
CA ASN A 49 -31.88 2.66 0.87
C ASN A 49 -31.88 3.93 1.74
N GLY A 50 -30.75 4.22 2.38
CA GLY A 50 -30.62 5.39 3.26
C GLY A 50 -30.23 6.64 2.47
N HIS A 51 -30.12 7.76 3.18
CA HIS A 51 -29.65 9.02 2.60
C HIS A 51 -28.21 8.93 2.04
N TYR A 52 -27.40 8.00 2.56
CA TYR A 52 -26.03 7.78 2.12
C TYR A 52 -25.92 6.57 1.18
N PRO A 53 -24.96 6.56 0.24
CA PRO A 53 -24.65 5.36 -0.54
C PRO A 53 -24.33 4.15 0.36
N PRO A 54 -24.64 2.92 -0.07
CA PRO A 54 -24.36 1.73 0.74
C PRO A 54 -22.87 1.62 1.11
N TYR A 55 -22.60 1.22 2.35
CA TYR A 55 -21.24 1.02 2.85
C TYR A 55 -21.19 -0.07 3.92
N PHE A 56 -20.00 -0.60 4.18
CA PHE A 56 -19.79 -1.49 5.33
C PHE A 56 -19.18 -0.74 6.52
N LYS A 57 -19.66 -1.03 7.72
CA LYS A 57 -19.16 -0.49 8.98
C LYS A 57 -18.58 -1.60 9.83
N LYS A 58 -17.42 -1.35 10.47
CA LYS A 58 -16.87 -2.33 11.41
C LYS A 58 -17.78 -2.51 12.63
N THR A 59 -17.92 -3.75 13.07
CA THR A 59 -18.59 -4.12 14.33
C THR A 59 -17.60 -4.63 15.37
N THR A 60 -16.46 -5.19 14.93
CA THR A 60 -15.36 -5.59 15.81
C THR A 60 -14.06 -4.87 15.46
N ASN A 61 -13.05 -4.99 16.34
CA ASN A 61 -11.77 -4.33 16.16
C ASN A 61 -10.93 -4.96 15.06
N HIS A 62 -10.15 -4.12 14.37
CA HIS A 62 -9.18 -4.56 13.40
C HIS A 62 -7.93 -5.11 14.09
N SER A 63 -7.30 -6.09 13.46
CA SER A 63 -5.97 -6.56 13.83
C SER A 63 -4.94 -5.47 13.59
N ASP A 64 -3.84 -5.47 14.36
CA ASP A 64 -2.84 -4.40 14.36
C ASP A 64 -2.32 -4.03 12.97
N PHE A 65 -2.20 -4.99 12.06
CA PHE A 65 -1.64 -4.80 10.71
C PHE A 65 -2.66 -4.31 9.67
N CYS A 66 -3.93 -4.18 10.03
CA CYS A 66 -4.97 -3.77 9.09
C CYS A 66 -5.01 -2.24 8.94
N PHE A 67 -4.80 -1.77 7.71
CA PHE A 67 -5.05 -0.39 7.36
C PHE A 67 -6.55 -0.14 7.21
N SER A 68 -7.07 0.91 7.84
CA SER A 68 -8.46 1.32 7.60
C SER A 68 -8.58 1.97 6.23
N GLU A 69 -9.63 1.63 5.48
CA GLU A 69 -9.88 2.20 4.15
C GLU A 69 -10.00 3.73 4.22
N ASN A 70 -10.61 4.26 5.29
CA ASN A 70 -10.74 5.71 5.48
C ASN A 70 -9.41 6.41 5.73
N TYR A 71 -8.47 5.76 6.42
CA TYR A 71 -7.12 6.30 6.53
C TYR A 71 -6.49 6.43 5.15
N CYS A 72 -6.50 5.37 4.35
CA CYS A 72 -5.95 5.40 3.00
C CYS A 72 -6.65 6.45 2.11
N LYS A 73 -7.98 6.52 2.15
CA LYS A 73 -8.78 7.54 1.43
C LYS A 73 -8.42 8.96 1.83
N SER A 74 -8.22 9.24 3.13
CA SER A 74 -7.82 10.57 3.58
C SER A 74 -6.45 11.02 3.05
N LYS A 75 -5.59 10.07 2.65
CA LYS A 75 -4.29 10.34 2.03
C LYS A 75 -4.37 10.54 0.52
N ILE A 76 -5.54 10.35 -0.07
CA ILE A 76 -5.81 10.41 -1.52
C ILE A 76 -6.67 11.65 -1.81
N LYS A 77 -6.24 12.48 -2.75
CA LYS A 77 -7.05 13.57 -3.30
C LYS A 77 -7.04 13.48 -4.82
N ASP A 78 -8.23 13.39 -5.42
CA ASP A 78 -8.47 13.48 -6.86
C ASP A 78 -7.41 12.80 -7.73
N ILE A 79 -7.23 11.48 -7.58
CA ILE A 79 -6.23 10.73 -8.33
C ILE A 79 -6.72 10.39 -9.73
N ASP A 80 -5.89 10.66 -10.73
CA ASP A 80 -6.06 10.15 -12.09
C ASP A 80 -5.05 9.02 -12.37
N PRO A 81 -5.49 7.75 -12.41
CA PRO A 81 -4.61 6.63 -12.68
C PRO A 81 -4.38 6.36 -14.17
N SER A 82 -5.02 7.11 -15.09
CA SER A 82 -5.04 6.78 -16.52
C SER A 82 -3.65 6.68 -17.18
N THR A 83 -2.69 7.48 -16.71
CA THR A 83 -1.31 7.50 -17.22
C THR A 83 -0.34 6.64 -16.39
N PHE A 84 -0.85 5.87 -15.42
CA PHE A 84 -0.02 5.06 -14.55
C PHE A 84 0.58 3.88 -15.32
N THR A 85 1.91 3.78 -15.29
CA THR A 85 2.63 2.56 -15.63
C THR A 85 3.61 2.18 -14.52
N PRO A 86 3.80 0.89 -14.23
CA PRO A 86 4.75 0.45 -13.20
C PRO A 86 6.18 0.94 -13.50
N GLU A 87 6.57 0.92 -14.76
CA GLU A 87 7.91 1.33 -15.19
C GLU A 87 8.14 2.83 -15.02
N LYS A 88 7.15 3.70 -15.30
CA LYS A 88 7.24 5.14 -15.03
C LYS A 88 7.47 5.40 -13.53
N LEU A 89 6.72 4.73 -12.66
CA LEU A 89 6.93 4.86 -11.21
C LEU A 89 8.33 4.37 -10.81
N TYR A 90 8.82 3.30 -11.43
CA TYR A 90 10.13 2.71 -11.09
C TYR A 90 11.25 3.68 -11.44
N ASN A 91 11.23 4.23 -12.66
CA ASN A 91 12.21 5.19 -13.14
C ASN A 91 12.29 6.44 -12.23
N ILE A 92 11.14 6.92 -11.73
CA ILE A 92 11.09 8.04 -10.77
C ILE A 92 11.75 7.68 -9.43
N THR A 93 11.63 6.41 -9.01
CA THR A 93 12.17 5.97 -7.71
C THR A 93 13.66 5.68 -7.75
N VAL A 94 14.20 5.24 -8.90
CA VAL A 94 15.64 4.98 -9.07
C VAL A 94 16.40 6.20 -9.54
N SER A 95 15.74 7.23 -10.09
CA SER A 95 16.41 8.44 -10.52
C SER A 95 16.96 9.27 -9.34
N GLU A 96 18.25 9.57 -9.42
CA GLU A 96 18.85 10.69 -8.73
C GLU A 96 18.34 11.96 -9.41
N HIS A 97 17.19 12.48 -8.99
CA HIS A 97 16.86 13.85 -9.36
C HIS A 97 17.91 14.78 -8.73
N SER A 98 18.88 15.19 -9.54
CA SER A 98 19.48 16.52 -9.42
C SER A 98 18.32 17.50 -9.29
N ASN A 99 18.28 18.27 -8.20
CA ASN A 99 17.28 19.30 -7.97
C ASN A 99 17.48 20.50 -8.93
N ASN A 100 17.60 20.26 -10.23
CA ASN A 100 17.66 21.27 -11.28
C ASN A 100 16.31 21.34 -12.03
N PHE A 101 15.20 21.34 -11.29
CA PHE A 101 14.08 22.13 -11.79
C PHE A 101 14.42 23.58 -11.48
N LYS A 102 15.03 24.27 -12.47
CA LYS A 102 15.04 25.72 -12.52
C LYS A 102 13.62 26.18 -12.18
N LYS A 103 13.44 26.79 -11.01
CA LYS A 103 12.27 27.63 -10.76
C LYS A 103 12.39 28.77 -11.76
N THR A 104 11.81 28.61 -12.94
CA THR A 104 11.43 29.76 -13.75
C THR A 104 10.38 30.49 -12.92
N VAL A 105 10.83 31.56 -12.26
CA VAL A 105 9.98 32.53 -11.59
C VAL A 105 9.03 33.06 -12.67
N PRO A 106 7.70 32.82 -12.59
CA PRO A 106 6.79 33.49 -13.48
C PRO A 106 6.69 34.94 -13.00
N ASN A 107 7.07 35.89 -13.85
CA ASN A 107 6.79 37.30 -13.63
C ASN A 107 5.33 37.50 -13.23
N ASN A 108 5.13 38.27 -12.16
CA ASN A 108 3.83 38.73 -11.70
C ASN A 108 3.04 39.33 -12.86
N SER A 109 2.00 38.63 -13.29
CA SER A 109 0.86 39.26 -13.94
C SER A 109 -0.41 38.67 -13.34
N HIS A 110 -1.18 39.54 -12.69
CA HIS A 110 -2.49 39.24 -12.14
C HIS A 110 -3.40 38.73 -13.27
N LYS A 111 -3.60 37.42 -13.34
CA LYS A 111 -4.76 36.80 -13.97
C LYS A 111 -5.33 35.77 -13.01
N THR A 112 -6.50 36.08 -12.46
CA THR A 112 -7.40 35.19 -11.74
C THR A 112 -7.83 34.06 -12.68
N LYS A 113 -6.95 33.08 -12.89
CA LYS A 113 -7.32 31.79 -13.46
C LYS A 113 -7.91 30.96 -12.34
N ASN A 114 -9.19 30.62 -12.46
CA ASN A 114 -9.79 29.49 -11.77
C ASN A 114 -8.82 28.29 -11.88
N LYS A 115 -8.11 27.98 -10.80
CA LYS A 115 -7.24 26.80 -10.75
C LYS A 115 -8.16 25.59 -10.86
N LYS A 116 -8.32 25.04 -12.08
CA LYS A 116 -8.74 23.65 -12.24
C LYS A 116 -7.84 22.83 -11.33
N GLN A 117 -8.44 22.22 -10.32
CA GLN A 117 -7.74 21.39 -9.35
C GLN A 117 -7.09 20.25 -10.14
N SER A 118 -5.77 20.33 -10.35
CA SER A 118 -5.07 19.36 -11.17
C SER A 118 -5.10 18.02 -10.43
N LYS A 119 -5.71 17.01 -11.05
CA LYS A 119 -5.76 15.66 -10.48
C LYS A 119 -4.34 15.17 -10.16
N GLN A 120 -4.19 14.48 -9.04
CA GLN A 120 -2.90 13.96 -8.59
C GLN A 120 -2.53 12.68 -9.36
N GLU A 121 -1.35 12.66 -9.98
CA GLU A 121 -0.81 11.44 -10.62
C GLU A 121 -0.27 10.43 -9.60
N LEU A 122 -0.21 9.16 -10.01
CA LEU A 122 0.43 8.05 -9.28
C LEU A 122 1.94 8.01 -9.49
N ASN A 123 2.64 9.10 -9.12
CA ASN A 123 4.09 9.26 -9.33
C ASN A 123 4.94 9.15 -8.05
N LYS A 124 4.30 8.96 -6.89
CA LYS A 124 4.97 8.74 -5.58
C LYS A 124 4.58 7.39 -5.02
N ILE A 125 5.54 6.65 -4.44
CA ILE A 125 5.26 5.36 -3.79
C ILE A 125 4.19 5.49 -2.72
N SER A 126 4.25 6.52 -1.87
CA SER A 126 3.28 6.69 -0.78
C SER A 126 1.86 6.89 -1.30
N THR A 127 1.66 7.81 -2.25
CA THR A 127 0.37 8.04 -2.92
C THR A 127 -0.13 6.78 -3.61
N THR A 128 0.74 6.10 -4.36
CA THR A 128 0.40 4.86 -5.07
C THR A 128 0.03 3.77 -4.08
N PHE A 129 0.82 3.55 -3.03
CA PHE A 129 0.54 2.58 -1.99
C PHE A 129 -0.84 2.80 -1.37
N TYR A 130 -1.14 4.01 -0.89
CA TYR A 130 -2.44 4.28 -0.27
C TYR A 130 -3.60 4.14 -1.27
N TYR A 131 -3.41 4.57 -2.51
CA TYR A 131 -4.39 4.35 -3.58
C TYR A 131 -4.69 2.87 -3.78
N LEU A 132 -3.67 2.05 -3.99
CA LEU A 132 -3.82 0.59 -4.17
C LEU A 132 -4.36 -0.11 -2.92
N LYS A 133 -3.99 0.35 -1.72
CA LYS A 133 -4.50 -0.19 -0.45
C LYS A 133 -5.99 0.12 -0.25
N SER A 134 -6.48 1.24 -0.78
CA SER A 134 -7.88 1.67 -0.69
C SER A 134 -8.85 0.90 -1.62
N LYS A 135 -8.33 0.09 -2.55
CA LYS A 135 -9.09 -0.60 -3.59
C LYS A 135 -9.07 -2.11 -3.39
N SER A 136 -10.07 -2.81 -3.95
CA SER A 136 -10.06 -4.27 -4.01
C SER A 136 -8.90 -4.78 -4.88
N ILE A 137 -8.41 -5.99 -4.61
CA ILE A 137 -7.28 -6.59 -5.33
C ILE A 137 -7.56 -6.76 -6.85
N ASN A 138 -8.82 -6.88 -7.24
CA ASN A 138 -9.24 -7.01 -8.65
C ASN A 138 -9.59 -5.67 -9.31
N PHE A 139 -9.51 -4.55 -8.59
CA PHE A 139 -9.83 -3.23 -9.13
C PHE A 139 -8.88 -2.87 -10.28
N PRO A 140 -9.40 -2.46 -11.45
CA PRO A 140 -8.58 -2.00 -12.58
C PRO A 140 -8.01 -0.61 -12.28
N ILE A 141 -6.69 -0.48 -12.32
CA ILE A 141 -5.98 0.81 -12.25
C ILE A 141 -6.01 1.47 -13.63
N THR A 142 -5.69 0.68 -14.65
CA THR A 142 -5.82 0.98 -16.08
C THR A 142 -6.50 -0.22 -16.76
N SER A 143 -6.69 -0.18 -18.09
CA SER A 143 -7.31 -1.29 -18.84
C SER A 143 -6.62 -2.64 -18.62
N ASN A 144 -5.30 -2.64 -18.45
CA ASN A 144 -4.47 -3.86 -18.43
C ASN A 144 -3.81 -4.15 -17.08
N VAL A 145 -3.99 -3.29 -16.07
CA VAL A 145 -3.29 -3.42 -14.78
C VAL A 145 -4.30 -3.38 -13.65
N LYS A 146 -4.32 -4.42 -12.82
CA LYS A 146 -5.13 -4.49 -11.59
C LYS A 146 -4.26 -4.28 -10.36
N VAL A 147 -4.89 -3.97 -9.23
CA VAL A 147 -4.21 -3.79 -7.93
C VAL A 147 -3.32 -4.99 -7.58
N LYS A 148 -3.82 -6.22 -7.76
CA LYS A 148 -3.08 -7.45 -7.48
C LYS A 148 -1.80 -7.63 -8.30
N ASP A 149 -1.72 -6.99 -9.46
CA ASP A 149 -0.57 -7.11 -10.35
C ASP A 149 0.60 -6.24 -9.87
N ILE A 150 0.36 -5.30 -8.94
CA ILE A 150 1.34 -4.35 -8.42
C ILE A 150 1.56 -4.52 -6.92
N LEU A 151 0.48 -4.53 -6.12
CA LEU A 151 0.56 -4.54 -4.66
C LEU A 151 0.62 -5.97 -4.11
N VAL A 152 1.77 -6.29 -3.52
CA VAL A 152 2.04 -7.56 -2.84
C VAL A 152 1.90 -7.32 -1.34
N ASP A 153 0.71 -7.59 -0.82
CA ASP A 153 0.38 -7.42 0.59
C ASP A 153 -0.35 -8.66 1.14
N THR A 154 -0.86 -8.60 2.37
CA THR A 154 -1.56 -9.76 2.97
C THR A 154 -2.73 -10.24 2.12
N ARG A 155 -3.43 -9.35 1.39
CA ARG A 155 -4.61 -9.66 0.57
C ARG A 155 -4.25 -10.46 -0.67
N THR A 156 -3.02 -10.35 -1.16
CA THR A 156 -2.52 -11.06 -2.34
C THR A 156 -1.62 -12.25 -2.00
N SER A 157 -1.50 -12.61 -0.71
CA SER A 157 -0.63 -13.72 -0.25
C SER A 157 -0.97 -15.10 -0.79
N HIS A 158 -2.22 -15.32 -1.20
CA HIS A 158 -2.64 -16.55 -1.88
C HIS A 158 -2.22 -16.59 -3.35
N ILE A 159 -1.97 -15.44 -3.97
CA ILE A 159 -1.48 -15.30 -5.36
C ILE A 159 0.05 -15.43 -5.37
N TYR A 160 0.72 -14.72 -4.47
CA TYR A 160 2.19 -14.72 -4.35
C TYR A 160 2.65 -15.82 -3.38
N SER A 161 2.42 -17.07 -3.76
CA SER A 161 2.68 -18.26 -2.94
C SER A 161 4.06 -18.92 -3.15
N LYS A 162 4.89 -18.37 -4.05
CA LYS A 162 6.23 -18.90 -4.35
C LYS A 162 7.28 -17.80 -4.39
N VAL A 163 7.19 -16.93 -5.40
CA VAL A 163 8.15 -15.85 -5.66
C VAL A 163 7.44 -14.59 -6.13
N VAL A 164 8.14 -13.46 -6.08
CA VAL A 164 7.68 -12.17 -6.61
C VAL A 164 8.57 -11.80 -7.79
N PHE A 165 7.97 -11.42 -8.92
CA PHE A 165 8.70 -11.05 -10.14
C PHE A 165 8.16 -9.76 -10.75
N GLY A 166 9.07 -8.97 -11.35
CA GLY A 166 8.78 -7.75 -12.07
C GLY A 166 8.52 -6.55 -11.16
N PHE A 167 7.95 -5.49 -11.72
CA PHE A 167 7.65 -4.26 -10.99
C PHE A 167 6.54 -4.51 -9.96
N LYS A 168 6.89 -4.53 -8.67
CA LYS A 168 5.99 -4.86 -7.57
C LYS A 168 6.27 -4.01 -6.35
N MET A 169 5.20 -3.76 -5.61
CA MET A 169 5.18 -3.03 -4.35
C MET A 169 4.93 -4.02 -3.22
N LEU A 170 5.99 -4.43 -2.51
CA LEU A 170 5.94 -5.42 -1.44
C LEU A 170 5.76 -4.76 -0.08
N GLU A 171 4.68 -5.08 0.63
CA GLU A 171 4.49 -4.77 2.05
C GLU A 171 5.17 -5.88 2.88
N ALA A 172 6.24 -5.54 3.60
CA ALA A 172 7.07 -6.52 4.30
C ALA A 172 7.49 -6.03 5.70
N LYS A 173 7.72 -6.99 6.60
CA LYS A 173 8.26 -6.74 7.94
C LYS A 173 9.78 -6.81 7.89
N ILE A 174 10.49 -5.86 8.49
CA ILE A 174 11.96 -5.96 8.59
C ILE A 174 12.32 -7.09 9.57
N LEU A 175 13.29 -7.93 9.21
CA LEU A 175 13.73 -9.07 10.03
C LEU A 175 15.13 -8.87 10.61
N TYR A 176 16.11 -8.53 9.77
CA TYR A 176 17.49 -8.26 10.15
C TYR A 176 18.25 -7.68 8.95
N TYR A 177 19.46 -7.18 9.17
CA TYR A 177 20.37 -6.76 8.11
C TYR A 177 21.76 -7.38 8.32
N LYS A 178 22.50 -7.56 7.24
CA LYS A 178 23.91 -8.01 7.24
C LYS A 178 24.63 -7.36 6.06
N GLY A 179 25.71 -6.63 6.32
CA GLY A 179 26.41 -5.86 5.29
C GLY A 179 25.46 -4.84 4.63
N ASN A 180 25.38 -4.86 3.30
CA ASN A 180 24.48 -4.03 2.50
C ASN A 180 23.11 -4.69 2.22
N ILE A 181 22.76 -5.79 2.90
CA ILE A 181 21.53 -6.54 2.67
C ILE A 181 20.56 -6.35 3.83
N LEU A 182 19.35 -5.88 3.53
CA LEU A 182 18.21 -5.88 4.47
C LEU A 182 17.30 -7.06 4.15
N THR A 183 17.11 -7.96 5.10
CA THR A 183 16.20 -9.10 4.96
C THR A 183 14.82 -8.75 5.51
N VAL A 184 13.79 -9.00 4.71
CA VAL A 184 12.39 -8.67 5.02
C VAL A 184 11.49 -9.89 4.89
N GLY A 185 10.42 -9.95 5.68
CA GLY A 185 9.48 -11.06 5.75
C GLY A 185 8.12 -10.72 5.16
N TYR A 186 7.55 -11.67 4.41
CA TYR A 186 6.22 -11.58 3.80
C TYR A 186 5.44 -12.89 3.95
N PRO A 187 4.10 -12.87 4.09
CA PRO A 187 3.28 -11.70 4.41
C PRO A 187 3.48 -11.21 5.86
N ILE A 188 3.12 -9.95 6.13
CA ILE A 188 3.42 -9.31 7.43
C ILE A 188 2.66 -9.90 8.63
N ASN A 189 1.56 -10.61 8.37
CA ASN A 189 0.72 -11.24 9.39
C ASN A 189 1.15 -12.69 9.72
N ASN A 190 1.83 -13.37 8.80
CA ASN A 190 2.37 -14.71 8.99
C ASN A 190 3.53 -14.89 8.01
N ILE A 191 4.76 -14.68 8.47
CA ILE A 191 5.93 -14.64 7.60
C ILE A 191 6.20 -16.05 7.06
N LYS A 192 6.03 -16.21 5.75
CA LYS A 192 6.29 -17.46 5.01
C LYS A 192 7.55 -17.38 4.17
N PHE A 193 7.82 -16.19 3.63
CA PHE A 193 8.92 -15.94 2.70
C PHE A 193 9.85 -14.87 3.26
N ARG A 194 11.15 -15.04 2.96
CA ARG A 194 12.19 -14.06 3.24
C ARG A 194 12.71 -13.51 1.93
N TYR A 195 12.79 -12.19 1.84
CA TYR A 195 13.26 -11.46 0.69
C TYR A 195 14.49 -10.63 1.08
N HIS A 196 15.39 -10.43 0.13
CA HIS A 196 16.64 -9.71 0.33
C HIS A 196 16.66 -8.43 -0.50
N LEU A 197 16.75 -7.30 0.18
CA LEU A 197 16.94 -5.99 -0.43
C LEU A 197 18.44 -5.72 -0.47
N LYS A 198 19.03 -5.70 -1.66
CA LYS A 198 20.45 -5.43 -1.87
C LYS A 198 20.62 -3.94 -2.13
N PHE A 199 21.25 -3.22 -1.20
CA PHE A 199 21.48 -1.80 -1.35
C PHE A 199 22.77 -1.53 -2.12
N ASN A 200 22.68 -0.66 -3.12
CA ASN A 200 23.85 -0.19 -3.86
C ASN A 200 24.63 0.87 -3.05
N SER A 201 23.93 1.58 -2.15
CA SER A 201 24.51 2.60 -1.28
C SER A 201 24.26 2.28 0.19
N LEU A 202 25.36 2.16 0.96
CA LEU A 202 25.28 2.02 2.43
C LEU A 202 24.64 3.23 3.10
N ASN A 203 24.77 4.42 2.51
CA ASN A 203 24.12 5.63 3.04
C ASN A 203 22.60 5.52 2.99
N ASP A 204 22.06 4.92 1.93
CA ASP A 204 20.62 4.68 1.84
C ASP A 204 20.15 3.59 2.80
N LEU A 205 20.92 2.52 3.00
CA LEU A 205 20.63 1.55 4.04
C LEU A 205 20.59 2.21 5.42
N ASN A 206 21.62 2.98 5.77
CA ASN A 206 21.71 3.70 7.04
C ASN A 206 20.55 4.68 7.22
N PHE A 207 20.10 5.34 6.16
CA PHE A 207 18.90 6.19 6.20
C PHE A 207 17.63 5.41 6.55
N ILE A 208 17.46 4.20 6.01
CA ILE A 208 16.32 3.33 6.33
C ILE A 208 16.42 2.81 7.78
N LEU A 209 17.60 2.37 8.21
CA LEU A 209 17.83 1.89 9.58
C LEU A 209 17.59 3.00 10.62
N ASN A 210 17.96 4.24 10.33
CA ASN A 210 17.72 5.38 11.22
C ASN A 210 16.24 5.71 11.43
N LYS A 211 15.36 5.31 10.52
CA LYS A 211 13.90 5.45 10.68
C LYS A 211 13.27 4.31 11.47
N CYS A 212 14.00 3.23 11.72
CA CYS A 212 13.49 2.13 12.52
C CYS A 212 13.53 2.52 14.01
N PRO A 213 12.56 2.05 14.82
CA PRO A 213 12.53 2.30 16.26
C PRO A 213 13.81 1.92 16.99
N LYS A 214 14.19 2.77 17.94
CA LYS A 214 15.40 2.68 18.74
C LYS A 214 15.05 2.62 20.23
N ASP A 215 15.94 2.06 21.03
CA ASP A 215 15.82 2.08 22.49
C ASP A 215 16.16 3.48 23.06
N SER A 216 16.09 3.61 24.38
CA SER A 216 16.45 4.85 25.09
C SER A 216 17.91 5.28 24.89
N ASN A 217 18.78 4.36 24.49
CA ASN A 217 20.20 4.60 24.22
C ASN A 217 20.47 4.82 22.72
N ASN A 218 19.43 5.09 21.92
CA ASN A 218 19.51 5.31 20.47
C ASN A 218 20.07 4.11 19.68
N LYS A 219 20.02 2.89 20.24
CA LYS A 219 20.38 1.65 19.55
C LYS A 219 19.15 1.06 18.87
N LEU A 220 19.34 0.51 17.67
CA LEU A 220 18.27 -0.12 16.90
C LEU A 220 17.63 -1.25 17.70
N LEU A 221 16.30 -1.18 17.90
CA LEU A 221 15.58 -2.27 18.57
C LEU A 221 15.62 -3.52 17.71
N SER A 222 15.78 -4.68 18.36
CA SER A 222 15.65 -5.96 17.66
C SER A 222 14.31 -6.04 16.92
N PHE A 223 14.36 -6.37 15.64
CA PHE A 223 13.19 -6.56 14.80
C PHE A 223 12.32 -7.76 15.21
N SER A 224 12.83 -8.64 16.09
CA SER A 224 12.01 -9.65 16.77
C SER A 224 10.97 -9.01 17.70
N LYS A 225 11.36 -7.94 18.42
CA LYS A 225 10.51 -7.17 19.34
C LYS A 225 9.69 -6.11 18.61
N ASN A 226 10.24 -5.56 17.54
CA ASN A 226 9.66 -4.44 16.82
C ASN A 226 9.00 -4.89 15.50
N LYS A 227 7.67 -4.75 15.39
CA LYS A 227 6.89 -5.07 14.18
C LYS A 227 6.94 -3.96 13.12
N THR A 228 8.12 -3.40 12.87
CA THR A 228 8.31 -2.39 11.82
C THR A 228 8.06 -3.00 10.45
N PHE A 229 7.13 -2.40 9.71
CA PHE A 229 6.79 -2.79 8.36
C PHE A 229 7.11 -1.64 7.41
N ILE A 230 7.52 -2.01 6.20
CA ILE A 230 7.89 -1.11 5.12
C ILE A 230 7.19 -1.54 3.84
N VAL A 231 7.15 -0.62 2.89
CA VAL A 231 6.73 -0.88 1.52
C VAL A 231 7.93 -0.68 0.62
N VAL A 232 8.25 -1.69 -0.17
CA VAL A 232 9.38 -1.70 -1.10
C VAL A 232 8.84 -1.76 -2.51
N TYR A 233 9.15 -0.73 -3.30
CA TYR A 233 8.86 -0.73 -4.73
C TYR A 233 10.14 -0.99 -5.52
N GLY A 234 10.10 -1.99 -6.38
CA GLY A 234 11.25 -2.31 -7.21
C GLY A 234 10.93 -3.33 -8.30
N LYS A 235 11.94 -3.62 -9.11
CA LYS A 235 11.92 -4.70 -10.08
C LYS A 235 12.42 -5.97 -9.39
N TRP A 236 11.49 -6.81 -8.98
CA TRP A 236 11.79 -8.02 -8.24
C TRP A 236 12.30 -9.12 -9.16
N ASN A 237 13.34 -9.82 -8.71
CA ASN A 237 13.83 -11.05 -9.30
C ASN A 237 13.84 -12.12 -8.21
N ASN A 238 12.77 -12.92 -8.18
CA ASN A 238 12.52 -13.94 -7.18
C ASN A 238 12.55 -13.41 -5.74
N PHE A 239 13.49 -13.86 -4.93
CA PHE A 239 13.64 -13.48 -3.53
C PHE A 239 14.48 -12.20 -3.35
N THR A 240 14.86 -11.53 -4.43
CA THR A 240 15.80 -10.40 -4.38
C THR A 240 15.24 -9.15 -5.08
N CYS A 241 15.59 -7.99 -4.53
CA CYS A 241 15.35 -6.70 -5.15
C CYS A 241 16.57 -5.81 -4.93
N GLU A 242 17.03 -5.15 -5.99
CA GLU A 242 18.08 -4.14 -5.91
C GLU A 242 17.47 -2.79 -5.50
N ILE A 243 18.16 -2.11 -4.59
CA ILE A 243 17.80 -0.80 -4.06
C ILE A 243 18.88 0.18 -4.50
N PHE A 244 18.58 0.91 -5.56
CA PHE A 244 19.38 1.99 -6.11
C PHE A 244 19.22 3.28 -5.31
N ASN A 245 18.03 3.49 -4.74
CA ASN A 245 17.75 4.70 -3.98
C ASN A 245 16.79 4.43 -2.81
N LYS A 246 17.00 5.09 -1.67
CA LYS A 246 16.06 5.11 -0.53
C LYS A 246 14.62 5.46 -0.90
N LYS A 247 14.40 6.21 -1.99
CA LYS A 247 13.07 6.53 -2.53
C LYS A 247 12.25 5.30 -2.89
N GLN A 248 12.88 4.13 -3.13
CA GLN A 248 12.20 2.85 -3.36
C GLN A 248 11.52 2.30 -2.11
N ILE A 249 11.85 2.82 -0.92
CA ILE A 249 11.34 2.33 0.36
C ILE A 249 10.51 3.41 1.04
N PHE A 250 9.33 3.00 1.47
CA PHE A 250 8.37 3.84 2.18
C PHE A 250 8.01 3.21 3.53
N PHE A 251 7.88 4.04 4.56
CA PHE A 251 7.36 3.64 5.87
C PHE A 251 5.92 4.12 5.98
N PRO A 252 4.93 3.22 5.83
CA PRO A 252 3.54 3.62 5.92
C PRO A 252 3.19 3.98 7.36
N LYS A 253 2.41 5.06 7.51
CA LYS A 253 1.86 5.48 8.79
C LYS A 253 0.46 4.89 8.90
N LYS A 254 0.08 4.37 10.06
CA LYS A 254 -1.31 3.97 10.32
C LYS A 254 -2.16 5.17 10.75
#